data_AF-A0A956CP28-F1
#
_entry.id   AF-A0A956CP28-F1
#
_cell.length_a   1.000
_cell.length_b   1.000
_cell.length_c   1.000
_cell.angle_alpha   90.00
_cell.angle_beta   90.00
_cell.angle_gamma   90.00
#
_symmetry.space_group_name_H-M   'P 1'
#
loop_
_entity.id
_entity.type
_entity.pdbx_description
1 polymer ?
#
loop_
_entity_poly.entity_id
_entity_poly.type
_entity_poly.pdbx_seq_one_letter_code
_entity_poly.pdbx_strand_id
1 'polypeptide(L)'
;MIAWGRFTAVGGEVVESRIHRILEEVRGALESTLTPAECRAVVLLGGYGRGEGGVDRRGTEERPHNNFDFLVILRGGDAADAKRRVDEALAPLVARHGIGMDVGAITERALERSPCLVMWYDMRFGHKTILGDASYVPALRQFSLDR
;
A
#
# COMPACT_ATOMS: atom_id res chain seq x y z
N MET A 1 6.18 -3.31 17.07
CA MET A 1 5.09 -3.31 16.06
C MET A 1 5.12 -1.97 15.35
N ILE A 2 5.05 -1.97 14.02
CA ILE A 2 4.86 -0.72 13.27
C ILE A 2 3.41 -0.30 13.49
N ALA A 3 3.20 0.92 14.00
CA ALA A 3 1.86 1.44 14.20
C ALA A 3 1.45 2.20 12.93
N TRP A 4 0.70 1.54 12.04
CA TRP A 4 0.14 2.16 10.84
C TRP A 4 -1.02 3.12 11.12
N GLY A 5 -1.50 3.17 12.36
CA GLY A 5 -2.71 3.90 12.73
C GLY A 5 -3.97 3.20 12.22
N ARG A 6 -5.06 3.94 12.09
CA ARG A 6 -6.34 3.41 11.59
C ARG A 6 -6.36 3.29 10.07
N PHE A 7 -7.07 2.29 9.58
CA PHE A 7 -7.30 2.03 8.16
C PHE A 7 -8.69 2.47 7.69
N THR A 8 -9.63 2.67 8.60
CA THR A 8 -11.00 3.06 8.30
C THR A 8 -11.44 4.27 9.13
N ALA A 9 -12.32 5.10 8.55
CA ALA A 9 -12.82 6.30 9.21
C ALA A 9 -13.90 5.97 10.25
N VAL A 10 -14.69 4.91 9.99
CA VAL A 10 -15.89 4.60 10.76
C VAL A 10 -15.91 3.19 11.35
N GLY A 11 -14.95 2.32 11.02
CA GLY A 11 -14.93 0.93 11.50
C GLY A 11 -14.65 0.81 13.00
N GLY A 12 -15.07 -0.29 13.60
CA GLY A 12 -14.72 -0.69 14.96
C GLY A 12 -13.37 -1.41 15.05
N GLU A 13 -12.99 -1.80 16.26
CA GLU A 13 -11.70 -2.47 16.52
C GLU A 13 -11.57 -3.83 15.80
N VAL A 14 -12.68 -4.51 15.56
CA VAL A 14 -12.70 -5.83 14.91
C VAL A 14 -12.21 -5.75 13.47
N VAL A 15 -12.73 -4.79 12.68
CA VAL A 15 -12.31 -4.62 11.28
C VAL A 15 -10.89 -4.06 11.20
N GLU A 16 -10.51 -3.12 12.07
CA GLU A 16 -9.14 -2.61 12.14
C GLU A 16 -8.14 -3.72 12.43
N SER A 17 -8.42 -4.56 13.44
CA SER A 17 -7.57 -5.71 13.79
C SER A 17 -7.51 -6.75 12.68
N ARG A 18 -8.58 -6.89 11.88
CA ARG A 18 -8.58 -7.78 10.71
C ARG A 18 -7.71 -7.21 9.60
N ILE A 19 -7.85 -5.93 9.26
CA ILE A 19 -7.02 -5.26 8.24
C ILE A 19 -5.55 -5.31 8.64
N HIS A 20 -5.23 -4.99 9.91
CA HIS A 20 -3.87 -5.05 10.42
C HIS A 20 -3.26 -6.44 10.19
N ARG A 21 -3.95 -7.51 10.60
CA ARG A 21 -3.46 -8.89 10.42
C ARG A 21 -3.21 -9.23 8.94
N ILE A 22 -4.11 -8.83 8.06
CA ILE A 22 -3.92 -9.05 6.61
C ILE A 22 -2.68 -8.30 6.12
N LEU A 23 -2.45 -7.07 6.56
CA LEU A 23 -1.29 -6.28 6.14
C LEU A 23 0.03 -6.78 6.72
N GLU A 24 0.03 -7.41 7.89
CA GLU A 24 1.22 -8.14 8.40
C GLU A 24 1.52 -9.38 7.54
N GLU A 25 0.49 -10.14 7.11
CA GLU A 25 0.66 -11.25 6.16
C GLU A 25 1.21 -10.76 4.81
N VAL A 26 0.65 -9.67 4.27
CA VAL A 26 1.13 -9.02 3.05
C VAL A 26 2.58 -8.58 3.22
N ARG A 27 2.92 -7.92 4.33
CA ARG A 27 4.29 -7.50 4.61
C ARG A 27 5.26 -8.68 4.61
N GLY A 28 4.92 -9.80 5.25
CA GLY A 28 5.75 -11.00 5.24
C GLY A 28 5.95 -11.59 3.85
N ALA A 29 4.90 -11.58 3.01
CA ALA A 29 5.01 -12.00 1.61
C ALA A 29 5.92 -11.05 0.80
N LEU A 30 5.81 -9.73 1.02
CA LEU A 30 6.66 -8.73 0.36
C LEU A 30 8.13 -8.86 0.80
N GLU A 31 8.41 -9.06 2.09
CA GLU A 31 9.76 -9.25 2.64
C GLU A 31 10.46 -10.50 2.07
N SER A 32 9.69 -11.54 1.74
CA SER A 32 10.20 -12.76 1.10
C SER A 32 10.39 -12.61 -0.42
N THR A 33 9.76 -11.60 -1.03
CA THR A 33 9.70 -11.41 -2.48
C THR A 33 10.68 -10.34 -2.97
N LEU A 34 10.85 -9.28 -2.17
CA LEU A 34 11.62 -8.10 -2.52
C LEU A 34 12.82 -7.95 -1.58
N THR A 35 14.00 -7.78 -2.15
CA THR A 35 15.22 -7.51 -1.40
C THR A 35 15.30 -6.05 -0.94
N PRO A 36 15.97 -5.75 0.18
CA PRO A 36 16.22 -4.36 0.59
C PRO A 36 17.04 -3.53 -0.41
N ALA A 37 17.84 -4.20 -1.25
CA ALA A 37 18.65 -3.56 -2.27
C ALA A 37 17.84 -3.14 -3.50
N GLU A 38 16.75 -3.84 -3.83
CA GLU A 38 15.87 -3.48 -4.94
C GLU A 38 14.71 -2.58 -4.51
N CYS A 39 14.18 -2.77 -3.30
CA CYS A 39 12.98 -2.10 -2.82
C CYS A 39 13.32 -0.78 -2.12
N ARG A 40 12.70 0.32 -2.59
CA ARG A 40 12.72 1.60 -1.89
C ARG A 40 11.67 1.64 -0.79
N ALA A 41 10.44 1.37 -1.18
CA ALA A 41 9.28 1.31 -0.30
C ALA A 41 8.14 0.56 -1.01
N VAL A 42 7.27 -0.10 -0.25
CA VAL A 42 5.94 -0.51 -0.70
C VAL A 42 4.93 0.24 0.14
N VAL A 43 4.04 0.97 -0.52
CA VAL A 43 3.04 1.80 0.15
C VAL A 43 1.63 1.32 -0.17
N LEU A 44 0.77 1.35 0.84
CA LEU A 44 -0.67 1.21 0.71
C LEU A 44 -1.28 2.58 0.39
N LEU A 45 -2.05 2.64 -0.69
CA LEU A 45 -2.73 3.82 -1.21
C LEU A 45 -4.24 3.72 -0.98
N GLY A 46 -4.99 4.64 -1.61
CA GLY A 46 -6.45 4.61 -1.61
C GLY A 46 -7.07 4.88 -0.23
N GLY A 47 -8.29 4.42 -0.04
CA GLY A 47 -9.04 4.63 1.21
C GLY A 47 -8.29 4.10 2.42
N TYR A 48 -7.76 2.87 2.37
CA TYR A 48 -7.02 2.31 3.50
C TYR A 48 -5.68 3.01 3.77
N GLY A 49 -5.01 3.52 2.73
CA GLY A 49 -3.82 4.37 2.90
C GLY A 49 -4.13 5.65 3.67
N ARG A 50 -5.25 6.29 3.37
CA ARG A 50 -5.72 7.51 4.07
C ARG A 50 -6.33 7.27 5.45
N GLY A 51 -6.65 6.03 5.79
CA GLY A 51 -7.43 5.72 6.99
C GLY A 51 -8.93 5.96 6.81
N GLU A 52 -9.41 5.94 5.56
CA GLU A 52 -10.80 6.18 5.16
C GLU A 52 -11.40 4.95 4.46
N GLY A 53 -10.76 3.79 4.58
CA GLY A 53 -11.19 2.56 3.92
C GLY A 53 -12.64 2.19 4.26
N GLY A 54 -13.36 1.71 3.25
CA GLY A 54 -14.76 1.32 3.40
C GLY A 54 -14.93 0.08 4.27
N VAL A 55 -16.03 0.07 5.02
CA VAL A 55 -16.43 -1.04 5.88
C VAL A 55 -17.80 -1.53 5.44
N ASP A 56 -17.90 -2.81 5.09
CA ASP A 56 -19.20 -3.47 4.90
C ASP A 56 -19.71 -3.92 6.27
N ARG A 57 -20.96 -3.54 6.59
CA ARG A 57 -21.62 -3.89 7.86
C ARG A 57 -22.78 -4.83 7.58
N ARG A 58 -22.66 -6.06 8.05
CA ARG A 58 -23.73 -7.07 7.96
C ARG A 58 -24.10 -7.52 9.36
N GLY A 59 -25.12 -6.87 9.92
CA GLY A 59 -25.49 -7.07 11.32
C GLY A 59 -24.40 -6.57 12.27
N THR A 60 -23.83 -7.47 13.07
CA THR A 60 -22.74 -7.16 14.01
C THR A 60 -21.35 -7.39 13.43
N GLU A 61 -21.24 -7.92 12.21
CA GLU A 61 -19.95 -8.17 11.57
C GLU A 61 -19.52 -7.00 10.68
N GLU A 62 -18.28 -6.57 10.85
CA GLU A 62 -17.63 -5.57 10.02
C GLU A 62 -16.51 -6.22 9.18
N ARG A 63 -16.46 -5.87 7.90
CA ARG A 63 -15.46 -6.38 6.96
C ARG A 63 -14.86 -5.26 6.11
N PRO A 64 -13.60 -5.38 5.66
CA PRO A 64 -13.04 -4.49 4.65
C PRO A 64 -13.91 -4.56 3.38
N HIS A 65 -14.31 -3.41 2.82
CA HIS A 65 -15.16 -3.36 1.64
C HIS A 65 -14.37 -3.17 0.33
N ASN A 66 -13.31 -2.35 0.36
CA ASN A 66 -12.49 -2.06 -0.81
C ASN A 66 -11.33 -3.05 -0.98
N ASN A 67 -10.72 -3.03 -2.18
CA ASN A 67 -9.41 -3.64 -2.44
C ASN A 67 -8.29 -2.91 -1.69
N PHE A 68 -7.13 -3.56 -1.57
CA PHE A 68 -5.89 -2.93 -1.13
C PHE A 68 -5.06 -2.51 -2.34
N ASP A 69 -4.82 -1.21 -2.49
CA ASP A 69 -4.01 -0.66 -3.57
C ASP A 69 -2.56 -0.48 -3.11
N PHE A 70 -1.64 -1.25 -3.67
CA PHE A 70 -0.22 -1.16 -3.36
C PHE A 70 0.55 -0.50 -4.50
N LEU A 71 1.56 0.31 -4.14
CA LEU A 71 2.58 0.76 -5.07
C LEU A 71 3.96 0.32 -4.58
N VAL A 72 4.63 -0.49 -5.40
CA VAL A 72 6.03 -0.89 -5.22
C VAL A 72 6.91 0.19 -5.84
N ILE A 73 7.75 0.81 -5.02
CA ILE A 73 8.76 1.76 -5.47
C ILE A 73 10.11 1.06 -5.41
N LEU A 74 10.77 0.96 -6.57
CA LEU A 74 12.05 0.29 -6.74
C LEU A 74 13.20 1.29 -6.82
N ARG A 75 14.34 0.97 -6.23
CA ARG A 75 15.58 1.74 -6.40
C ARG A 75 16.06 1.75 -7.85
N GLY A 76 15.75 0.68 -8.58
CA GLY A 76 16.04 0.48 -10.01
C GLY A 76 15.55 -0.88 -10.48
N GLY A 77 15.86 -1.26 -11.71
CA GLY A 77 15.46 -2.55 -12.29
C GLY A 77 14.14 -2.50 -13.06
N ASP A 78 13.55 -3.67 -13.27
CA ASP A 78 12.34 -3.85 -14.06
C ASP A 78 11.08 -3.82 -13.18
N ALA A 79 10.30 -2.76 -13.34
CA ALA A 79 9.04 -2.58 -12.61
C ALA A 79 7.99 -3.61 -12.98
N ALA A 80 7.91 -4.05 -14.23
CA ALA A 80 6.95 -5.06 -14.65
C ALA A 80 7.28 -6.44 -14.07
N ASP A 81 8.58 -6.78 -13.99
CA ASP A 81 9.04 -7.98 -13.31
C ASP A 81 8.71 -7.97 -11.81
N ALA A 82 9.06 -6.89 -11.12
CA ALA A 82 8.77 -6.76 -9.69
C ALA A 82 7.26 -6.82 -9.42
N LYS A 83 6.44 -6.14 -10.25
CA LYS A 83 4.98 -6.22 -10.15
C LYS A 83 4.51 -7.67 -10.27
N ARG A 84 4.95 -8.40 -11.29
CA ARG A 84 4.55 -9.79 -11.51
C ARG A 84 4.91 -10.69 -10.32
N ARG A 85 6.14 -10.59 -9.81
CA ARG A 85 6.57 -11.35 -8.61
C ARG A 85 5.72 -11.04 -7.39
N VAL A 86 5.37 -9.77 -7.18
CA VAL A 86 4.51 -9.36 -6.06
C VAL A 86 3.07 -9.84 -6.27
N ASP A 87 2.50 -9.74 -7.47
CA ASP A 87 1.18 -10.29 -7.79
C ASP A 87 1.12 -11.79 -7.47
N GLU A 88 2.14 -12.56 -7.91
CA GLU A 88 2.27 -14.00 -7.64
C GLU A 88 2.35 -14.29 -6.13
N ALA A 89 3.12 -13.49 -5.38
CA ALA A 89 3.28 -13.64 -3.94
C ALA A 89 1.99 -13.30 -3.15
N LEU A 90 1.17 -12.36 -3.66
CA LEU A 90 -0.07 -11.94 -3.00
C LEU A 90 -1.29 -12.77 -3.41
N ALA A 91 -1.25 -13.49 -4.53
CA ALA A 91 -2.37 -14.30 -5.01
C ALA A 91 -2.94 -15.30 -3.97
N PRO A 92 -2.13 -16.00 -3.14
CA PRO A 92 -2.66 -16.84 -2.07
C PRO A 92 -3.40 -16.07 -0.99
N LEU A 93 -3.00 -14.83 -0.69
CA LEU A 93 -3.65 -13.96 0.29
C LEU A 93 -4.97 -13.41 -0.25
N VAL A 94 -5.02 -13.05 -1.53
CA VAL A 94 -6.26 -12.68 -2.23
C VAL A 94 -7.28 -13.81 -2.13
N ALA A 95 -6.87 -15.04 -2.46
CA ALA A 95 -7.74 -16.22 -2.39
C ALA A 95 -8.20 -16.52 -0.95
N ARG A 96 -7.31 -16.38 0.04
CA ARG A 96 -7.62 -16.65 1.45
C ARG A 96 -8.60 -15.64 2.05
N HIS A 97 -8.38 -14.36 1.78
CA HIS A 97 -9.13 -13.27 2.43
C HIS A 97 -10.32 -12.79 1.63
N GLY A 98 -10.40 -13.13 0.33
CA GLY A 98 -11.47 -12.70 -0.57
C GLY A 98 -11.47 -11.19 -0.82
N ILE A 99 -10.32 -10.54 -0.73
CA ILE A 99 -10.12 -9.09 -0.92
C ILE A 99 -9.10 -8.90 -2.03
N GLY A 100 -9.43 -8.08 -3.03
CA GLY A 100 -8.50 -7.75 -4.11
C GLY A 100 -7.27 -7.01 -3.59
N MET A 101 -6.12 -7.30 -4.18
CA MET A 101 -4.86 -6.64 -3.88
C MET A 101 -4.27 -6.16 -5.21
N ASP A 102 -4.48 -4.89 -5.52
CA ASP A 102 -4.07 -4.29 -6.78
C ASP A 102 -2.66 -3.71 -6.64
N VAL A 103 -1.72 -4.17 -7.47
CA VAL A 103 -0.31 -3.79 -7.34
C VAL A 103 0.14 -2.98 -8.56
N GLY A 104 0.60 -1.75 -8.30
CA GLY A 104 1.43 -0.98 -9.23
C GLY A 104 2.91 -1.11 -8.88
N ALA A 105 3.79 -0.86 -9.86
CA ALA A 105 5.23 -0.76 -9.63
C ALA A 105 5.85 0.37 -10.44
N ILE A 106 6.83 1.05 -9.84
CA ILE A 106 7.55 2.17 -10.46
C ILE A 106 8.97 2.24 -9.91
N THR A 107 9.93 2.74 -10.69
CA THR A 107 11.27 3.06 -10.17
C THR A 107 11.30 4.46 -9.57
N GLU A 108 12.18 4.72 -8.61
CA GLU A 108 12.40 6.05 -8.03
C GLU A 108 12.63 7.09 -9.13
N ARG A 109 13.51 6.79 -10.09
CA ARG A 109 13.82 7.66 -11.23
C ARG A 109 12.59 7.96 -12.11
N ALA A 110 11.71 6.98 -12.33
CA ALA A 110 10.49 7.21 -13.10
C ALA A 110 9.47 8.04 -12.31
N LEU A 111 9.36 7.80 -11.00
CA LEU A 111 8.50 8.56 -10.10
C LEU A 111 8.95 10.03 -9.99
N GLU A 112 10.25 10.29 -9.89
CA GLU A 112 10.84 11.64 -9.87
C GLU A 112 10.56 12.43 -11.16
N ARG A 113 10.45 11.73 -12.29
CA ARG A 113 10.19 12.32 -13.61
C ARG A 113 8.72 12.31 -13.99
N SER A 114 7.85 11.77 -13.13
CA SER A 114 6.44 11.68 -13.42
C SER A 114 5.80 13.07 -13.44
N PRO A 115 4.82 13.31 -14.33
CA PRO A 115 4.04 14.54 -14.28
C PRO A 115 3.35 14.67 -12.92
N CYS A 116 3.06 15.90 -12.49
CA CYS A 116 2.34 16.14 -11.24
C CYS A 116 0.86 15.73 -11.37
N LEU A 117 0.58 14.45 -11.14
CA LEU A 117 -0.75 13.87 -11.13
C LEU A 117 -1.34 13.89 -9.72
N VAL A 118 -2.67 13.99 -9.63
CA VAL A 118 -3.42 13.92 -8.37
C VAL A 118 -3.06 12.67 -7.56
N MET A 119 -2.87 11.53 -8.24
CA MET A 119 -2.47 10.28 -7.61
C MET A 119 -1.16 10.39 -6.81
N TRP A 120 -0.19 11.21 -7.24
CA TRP A 120 1.07 11.37 -6.51
C TRP A 120 0.95 12.29 -5.30
N TYR A 121 0.07 13.29 -5.40
CA TYR A 121 -0.31 14.10 -4.25
C TYR A 121 -0.99 13.23 -3.19
N ASP A 122 -1.99 12.44 -3.61
CA ASP A 122 -2.70 11.50 -2.74
C ASP A 122 -1.75 10.46 -2.12
N MET A 123 -0.84 9.90 -2.91
CA MET A 123 0.22 9.03 -2.39
C MET A 123 1.04 9.75 -1.32
N ARG A 124 1.53 10.96 -1.57
CA ARG A 124 2.41 11.65 -0.63
C ARG A 124 1.75 11.88 0.74
N PHE A 125 0.49 12.30 0.75
CA PHE A 125 -0.20 12.72 1.97
C PHE A 125 -1.12 11.65 2.57
N GLY A 126 -1.45 10.61 1.80
CA GLY A 126 -2.50 9.65 2.09
C GLY A 126 -2.07 8.20 1.91
N HIS A 127 -0.86 7.86 2.34
CA HIS A 127 -0.32 6.49 2.28
C HIS A 127 0.03 5.93 3.65
N LYS A 128 0.25 4.62 3.67
CA LYS A 128 0.92 3.91 4.77
C LYS A 128 2.05 3.07 4.19
N THR A 129 3.26 3.21 4.72
CA THR A 129 4.40 2.39 4.29
C THR A 129 4.31 1.00 4.91
N ILE A 130 4.18 -0.02 4.07
CA ILE A 130 4.07 -1.42 4.47
C ILE A 130 5.45 -2.07 4.56
N LEU A 131 6.35 -1.74 3.62
CA LEU A 131 7.72 -2.24 3.57
C LEU A 131 8.69 -1.13 3.13
N GLY A 132 9.94 -1.18 3.58
CA GLY A 132 11.02 -0.27 3.15
C GLY A 132 11.08 1.04 3.95
N ASP A 133 11.59 2.11 3.34
CA ASP A 133 11.82 3.39 4.01
C ASP A 133 10.53 4.24 4.10
N ALA A 134 9.99 4.34 5.31
CA ALA A 134 8.79 5.14 5.60
C ALA A 134 8.98 6.65 5.44
N SER A 135 10.21 7.15 5.38
CA SER A 135 10.49 8.58 5.17
C SER A 135 10.54 8.98 3.70
N TYR A 136 10.64 8.00 2.77
CA TYR A 136 10.85 8.30 1.35
C TYR A 136 9.70 9.06 0.72
N VAL A 137 8.49 8.50 0.77
CA VAL A 137 7.31 9.09 0.12
C VAL A 137 6.95 10.47 0.71
N PRO A 138 6.96 10.69 2.04
CA PRO A 138 6.76 12.03 2.61
C PRO A 138 7.79 13.07 2.14
N ALA A 139 9.03 12.65 1.87
CA ALA A 139 10.12 13.54 1.49
C ALA A 139 10.07 14.02 0.02
N LEU A 140 9.22 13.42 -0.83
CA LEU A 140 9.06 13.82 -2.23
C LEU A 140 8.52 15.26 -2.32
N ARG A 141 9.25 16.15 -3.00
CA ARG A 141 8.87 17.58 -3.08
C ARG A 141 8.16 17.95 -4.38
N GLN A 142 8.37 17.18 -5.44
CA GLN A 142 7.84 17.47 -6.78
C GLN A 142 6.30 17.41 -6.92
N PHE A 143 5.60 16.95 -5.87
CA PHE A 143 4.12 16.85 -5.83
C PHE A 143 3.51 17.87 -4.87
N SER A 144 4.10 19.06 -4.80
CA SER A 144 3.56 20.20 -4.05
C SER A 144 3.06 21.22 -5.07
N LEU A 145 1.88 21.79 -4.85
CA LEU A 145 1.56 23.07 -5.48
C LEU A 145 2.42 24.11 -4.78
N ASP A 146 3.29 24.81 -5.52
CA ASP A 146 3.85 26.08 -5.05
C ASP A 146 2.67 26.97 -4.67
N ARG A 147 2.59 27.35 -3.40
CA ARG A 147 1.62 28.33 -2.92
C ARG A 147 2.21 29.72 -3.03
#